data_AF-A0A1F9M7M4-F1
#
_entry.id   AF-A0A1F9M7M4-F1
#
_cell.length_a   1.000
_cell.length_b   1.000
_cell.length_c   1.000
_cell.angle_alpha   90.00
_cell.angle_beta   90.00
_cell.angle_gamma   90.00
#
_symmetry.space_group_name_H-M   'P 1'
#
loop_
_entity.id
_entity.type
_entity.pdbx_description
1 polymer ?
#
loop_
_entity_poly.entity_id
_entity_poly.type
_entity_poly.pdbx_seq_one_letter_code
_entity_poly.pdbx_strand_id
1 'polypeptide(L)'
;MPTKRPQQGLRSSSGTEPLSRLLPEGDISYRRINTIAAMVRPGFDPGLGLSVQQIRQILHGVGLHFSDVDYSENEEFRKDLPYQKFAYAGLESGGGSLVGFRLTGRDLLKVEKHIIPIYGHTFNKDTWAPNADISYFRIGENVGYVPSESWTSSFLGHDDNFGPNFCVPRLYIERDKVDYILEIFRPGVRYSGVSAEALALDILYSLLPCLAGSTNKWIARLIQWTNKQQVVFRALAMTREEYMSHLQAVRDWEGNKEKKELCDLLALGMPHFVWAVEISTPQLFPANERKLGEIVLEATSELNTREEFSRNDVFMFARLPGGYLFGGDVVGGIPQFTPVPSQLLSHTELSRL
;
A
#
# COMPACT_ATOMS: atom_id res chain seq x y z
N MET A 1 -52.58 22.07 -12.38
CA MET A 1 -52.02 20.80 -12.90
C MET A 1 -50.53 21.02 -13.19
N PRO A 2 -49.61 20.54 -12.36
CA PRO A 2 -48.18 20.64 -12.64
C PRO A 2 -47.77 19.47 -13.54
N THR A 3 -47.12 19.81 -14.64
CA THR A 3 -46.60 18.90 -15.65
C THR A 3 -45.44 18.07 -15.07
N LYS A 4 -45.58 16.74 -15.15
CA LYS A 4 -44.51 15.78 -14.84
C LYS A 4 -43.31 16.04 -15.74
N ARG A 5 -42.18 16.44 -15.17
CA ARG A 5 -40.88 16.33 -15.85
C ARG A 5 -40.51 14.85 -15.95
N PRO A 6 -39.98 14.36 -17.08
CA PRO A 6 -39.50 13.00 -17.19
C PRO A 6 -38.29 12.83 -16.26
N GLN A 7 -38.30 11.79 -15.44
CA GLN A 7 -37.11 11.29 -14.77
C GLN A 7 -36.11 10.88 -15.86
N GLN A 8 -35.08 11.70 -16.07
CA GLN A 8 -33.87 11.26 -16.76
C GLN A 8 -33.18 10.28 -15.82
N GLY A 9 -33.09 9.02 -16.25
CA GLY A 9 -32.30 8.01 -15.56
C GLY A 9 -30.86 8.51 -15.41
N LEU A 10 -30.42 8.58 -14.16
CA LEU A 10 -29.04 8.84 -13.78
C LEU A 10 -28.15 7.81 -14.49
N ARG A 11 -27.34 8.30 -15.43
CA ARG A 11 -26.23 7.55 -16.00
C ARG A 11 -25.08 7.70 -15.02
N SER A 12 -24.76 6.64 -14.29
CA SER A 12 -23.55 6.54 -13.48
C SER A 12 -22.35 6.47 -14.44
N SER A 13 -21.61 7.57 -14.53
CA SER A 13 -20.29 7.59 -15.14
C SER A 13 -19.29 7.86 -14.03
N SER A 14 -18.46 6.92 -13.54
CA SER A 14 -16.98 7.04 -13.70
C SER A 14 -16.12 6.15 -12.75
N GLY A 15 -16.39 4.85 -12.62
CA GLY A 15 -15.49 3.93 -11.89
C GLY A 15 -14.15 3.60 -12.59
N THR A 16 -13.77 4.30 -13.67
CA THR A 16 -12.73 3.85 -14.62
C THR A 16 -11.37 4.53 -14.48
N GLU A 17 -11.21 5.59 -13.68
CA GLU A 17 -9.95 6.35 -13.67
C GLU A 17 -8.72 5.52 -13.24
N PRO A 18 -8.76 4.69 -12.18
CA PRO A 18 -7.65 3.78 -11.89
C PRO A 18 -7.41 2.78 -13.03
N LEU A 19 -8.48 2.21 -13.58
CA LEU A 19 -8.39 1.21 -14.66
C LEU A 19 -7.76 1.78 -15.93
N SER A 20 -8.08 3.03 -16.28
CA SER A 20 -7.55 3.70 -17.47
C SER A 20 -6.02 3.81 -17.50
N ARG A 21 -5.39 3.80 -16.32
CA ARG A 21 -3.92 3.86 -16.18
C ARG A 21 -3.26 2.49 -16.17
N LEU A 22 -3.99 1.44 -15.80
CA LEU A 22 -3.46 0.10 -15.61
C LEU A 22 -3.69 -0.81 -16.81
N LEU A 23 -4.71 -0.52 -17.62
CA LEU A 23 -5.04 -1.31 -18.80
C LEU A 23 -4.22 -0.84 -20.01
N PRO A 24 -3.60 -1.74 -20.78
CA PRO A 24 -2.86 -1.39 -22.00
C PRO A 24 -3.71 -0.64 -23.03
N GLU A 25 -5.00 -0.95 -23.10
CA GLU A 25 -5.98 -0.29 -23.98
C GLU A 25 -6.48 1.08 -23.46
N GLY A 26 -6.09 1.48 -22.24
CA GLY A 26 -6.59 2.68 -21.58
C GLY A 26 -8.02 2.50 -21.07
N ASP A 27 -8.94 3.33 -21.55
CA ASP A 27 -10.32 3.34 -21.06
C ASP A 27 -11.09 2.05 -21.39
N ILE A 28 -11.73 1.49 -20.37
CA ILE A 28 -12.67 0.38 -20.53
C ILE A 28 -14.10 0.88 -20.68
N SER A 29 -14.78 0.45 -21.75
CA SER A 29 -16.18 0.83 -21.98
C SER A 29 -17.12 0.18 -20.95
N TYR A 30 -18.19 0.90 -20.56
CA TYR A 30 -19.28 0.34 -19.74
C TYR A 30 -19.87 -0.93 -20.34
N ARG A 31 -19.97 -1.01 -21.67
CA ARG A 31 -20.44 -2.22 -22.34
C ARG A 31 -19.59 -3.44 -21.99
N ARG A 32 -18.26 -3.29 -21.97
CA ARG A 32 -17.34 -4.39 -21.61
C ARG A 32 -17.45 -4.72 -20.12
N ILE A 33 -17.48 -3.73 -19.24
CA ILE A 33 -17.71 -3.92 -17.79
C ILE A 33 -18.99 -4.72 -17.56
N ASN A 34 -20.10 -4.27 -18.14
CA ASN A 34 -21.42 -4.90 -18.01
C ASN A 34 -21.45 -6.33 -18.58
N THR A 35 -20.72 -6.57 -19.67
CA THR A 35 -20.60 -7.90 -20.28
C THR A 35 -19.89 -8.88 -19.34
N ILE A 36 -18.82 -8.43 -18.66
CA ILE A 36 -18.10 -9.26 -17.69
C ILE A 36 -18.94 -9.47 -16.42
N ALA A 37 -19.56 -8.41 -15.90
CA ALA A 37 -20.42 -8.48 -14.70
C ALA A 37 -21.58 -9.47 -14.88
N ALA A 38 -22.17 -9.54 -16.08
CA ALA A 38 -23.26 -10.45 -16.40
C ALA A 38 -22.90 -11.95 -16.33
N MET A 39 -21.61 -12.29 -16.24
CA MET A 39 -21.15 -13.67 -16.07
C MET A 39 -21.34 -14.20 -14.63
N VAL A 40 -21.54 -13.31 -13.66
CA VAL A 40 -21.75 -13.65 -12.24
C VAL A 40 -23.23 -13.88 -11.94
N ARG A 41 -23.56 -14.83 -11.05
CA ARG A 41 -24.94 -15.11 -10.61
C ARG A 41 -25.25 -14.45 -9.25
N PRO A 42 -26.51 -14.01 -9.00
CA PRO A 42 -27.59 -13.83 -9.98
C PRO A 42 -27.18 -12.77 -11.02
N GLY A 43 -27.72 -12.88 -12.24
CA GLY A 43 -27.29 -12.06 -13.37
C GLY A 43 -27.26 -10.56 -13.08
N PHE A 44 -26.47 -9.82 -13.85
CA PHE A 44 -26.26 -8.38 -13.67
C PHE A 44 -27.46 -7.54 -14.13
N ASP A 45 -27.96 -6.70 -13.22
CA ASP A 45 -28.90 -5.61 -13.52
C ASP A 45 -28.20 -4.26 -13.27
N PRO A 46 -27.89 -3.48 -14.33
CA PRO A 46 -27.24 -2.18 -14.19
C PRO A 46 -27.96 -1.21 -13.25
N GLY A 47 -29.29 -1.32 -13.12
CA GLY A 47 -30.10 -0.45 -12.28
C GLY A 47 -29.89 -0.68 -10.78
N LEU A 48 -29.28 -1.81 -10.39
CA LEU A 48 -29.02 -2.17 -9.00
C LEU A 48 -27.56 -1.93 -8.57
N GLY A 49 -26.71 -1.45 -9.48
CA GLY A 49 -25.27 -1.34 -9.25
C GLY A 49 -24.54 -2.68 -9.31
N LEU A 50 -23.25 -2.68 -8.95
CA LEU A 50 -22.40 -3.87 -8.96
C LEU A 50 -22.33 -4.50 -7.56
N SER A 51 -22.43 -5.82 -7.48
CA SER A 51 -22.08 -6.57 -6.27
C SER A 51 -20.56 -6.71 -6.12
N VAL A 52 -20.09 -7.06 -4.92
CA VAL A 52 -18.67 -7.36 -4.67
C VAL A 52 -18.15 -8.46 -5.60
N GLN A 53 -18.92 -9.54 -5.79
CA GLN A 53 -18.54 -10.63 -6.69
C GLN A 53 -18.44 -10.18 -8.15
N GLN A 54 -19.31 -9.25 -8.58
CA GLN A 54 -19.23 -8.67 -9.92
C GLN A 54 -18.00 -7.77 -10.07
N ILE A 55 -17.65 -6.96 -9.07
CA ILE A 55 -16.43 -6.13 -9.07
C ILE A 55 -15.19 -7.01 -9.17
N ARG A 56 -15.08 -8.05 -8.33
CA ARG A 56 -14.01 -9.06 -8.39
C ARG A 56 -13.89 -9.68 -9.79
N GLN A 57 -15.03 -10.09 -10.37
CA GLN A 57 -15.06 -10.70 -11.69
C GLN A 57 -14.65 -9.72 -12.80
N ILE A 58 -15.03 -8.44 -12.70
CA ILE A 58 -14.59 -7.41 -13.64
C ILE A 58 -13.07 -7.29 -13.62
N LEU A 59 -12.47 -7.16 -12.44
CA LEU A 59 -11.02 -7.03 -12.28
C LEU A 59 -10.27 -8.25 -12.81
N HIS A 60 -10.72 -9.46 -12.48
CA HIS A 60 -10.17 -10.69 -13.06
C HIS A 60 -10.36 -10.76 -14.57
N GLY A 61 -11.53 -10.36 -15.08
CA GLY A 61 -11.83 -10.36 -16.52
C GLY A 61 -11.00 -9.37 -17.34
N VAL A 62 -10.39 -8.37 -16.69
CA VAL A 62 -9.43 -7.44 -17.30
C VAL A 62 -7.97 -7.77 -16.95
N GLY A 63 -7.72 -8.89 -16.28
CA GLY A 63 -6.37 -9.37 -15.97
C GLY A 63 -5.68 -8.61 -14.83
N LEU A 64 -6.43 -7.94 -13.96
CA LEU A 64 -5.87 -7.24 -12.80
C LEU A 64 -5.93 -8.11 -11.55
N HIS A 65 -4.86 -8.03 -10.76
CA HIS A 65 -4.81 -8.57 -9.41
C HIS A 65 -5.22 -7.50 -8.41
N PHE A 66 -5.75 -7.94 -7.26
CA PHE A 66 -6.22 -7.05 -6.21
C PHE A 66 -6.21 -7.78 -4.86
N SER A 67 -6.28 -6.99 -3.79
CA SER A 67 -6.60 -7.45 -2.43
C SER A 67 -7.82 -6.68 -1.95
N ASP A 68 -8.81 -7.36 -1.39
CA ASP A 68 -10.02 -6.72 -0.94
C ASP A 68 -10.52 -7.24 0.40
N VAL A 69 -11.35 -6.44 1.06
CA VAL A 69 -12.05 -6.81 2.29
C VAL A 69 -13.51 -6.43 2.13
N ASP A 70 -14.38 -7.45 2.20
CA ASP A 70 -15.82 -7.27 2.31
C ASP A 70 -16.21 -7.28 3.79
N TYR A 71 -16.40 -6.09 4.35
CA TYR A 71 -16.76 -5.94 5.76
C TYR A 71 -18.21 -6.35 6.06
N SER A 72 -19.01 -6.68 5.03
CA SER A 72 -20.32 -7.28 5.22
C SER A 72 -20.25 -8.79 5.51
N GLU A 73 -19.14 -9.45 5.15
CA GLU A 73 -18.91 -10.87 5.45
C GLU A 73 -18.50 -11.08 6.91
N ASN A 74 -17.78 -10.13 7.51
CA ASN A 74 -17.38 -10.18 8.92
C ASN A 74 -17.16 -8.77 9.50
N GLU A 75 -17.96 -8.38 10.50
CA GLU A 75 -17.86 -7.05 11.11
C GLU A 75 -16.55 -6.83 11.87
N GLU A 76 -15.94 -7.88 12.43
CA GLU A 76 -14.66 -7.79 13.15
C GLU A 76 -13.52 -7.33 12.23
N PHE A 77 -13.62 -7.55 10.92
CA PHE A 77 -12.64 -7.03 9.97
C PHE A 77 -12.51 -5.51 10.04
N ARG A 78 -13.56 -4.76 10.40
CA ARG A 78 -13.46 -3.30 10.52
C ARG A 78 -12.51 -2.85 11.64
N LYS A 79 -12.32 -3.70 12.65
CA LYS A 79 -11.43 -3.44 13.78
C LYS A 79 -9.99 -3.76 13.43
N ASP A 80 -9.77 -4.91 12.80
CA ASP A 80 -8.42 -5.45 12.57
C ASP A 80 -7.82 -5.01 11.23
N LEU A 81 -8.65 -4.69 10.25
CA LEU A 81 -8.27 -4.36 8.88
C LEU A 81 -8.81 -2.96 8.52
N PRO A 82 -8.21 -1.86 8.99
CA PRO A 82 -8.70 -0.52 8.72
C PRO A 82 -8.65 -0.18 7.23
N TYR A 83 -9.77 0.24 6.65
CA TYR A 83 -9.85 0.50 5.20
C TYR A 83 -8.85 1.55 4.72
N GLN A 84 -8.48 2.51 5.56
CA GLN A 84 -7.50 3.54 5.22
C GLN A 84 -6.15 2.92 4.84
N LYS A 85 -5.78 1.79 5.46
CA LYS A 85 -4.52 1.12 5.21
C LYS A 85 -4.47 0.51 3.81
N PHE A 86 -5.53 -0.19 3.42
CA PHE A 86 -5.68 -0.75 2.06
C PHE A 86 -5.82 0.36 1.02
N ALA A 87 -6.63 1.38 1.32
CA ALA A 87 -6.78 2.54 0.47
C ALA A 87 -5.41 3.13 0.17
N TYR A 88 -4.61 3.43 1.20
CA TYR A 88 -3.28 3.99 1.07
C TYR A 88 -2.28 3.06 0.37
N ALA A 89 -2.29 1.75 0.66
CA ALA A 89 -1.42 0.77 0.01
C ALA A 89 -1.63 0.72 -1.52
N GLY A 90 -2.87 0.79 -1.99
CA GLY A 90 -3.15 0.89 -3.43
C GLY A 90 -2.60 2.16 -4.06
N LEU A 91 -2.59 3.29 -3.34
CA LEU A 91 -2.05 4.55 -3.84
C LEU A 91 -0.53 4.52 -3.93
N GLU A 92 0.14 4.07 -2.87
CA GLU A 92 1.60 3.98 -2.80
C GLU A 92 2.17 2.92 -3.74
N SER A 93 1.38 1.91 -4.12
CA SER A 93 1.75 0.93 -5.14
C SER A 93 1.46 1.38 -6.57
N GLY A 94 0.80 2.53 -6.75
CA GLY A 94 0.47 3.09 -8.07
C GLY A 94 -0.73 2.44 -8.76
N GLY A 95 -1.45 1.51 -8.10
CA GLY A 95 -2.65 0.87 -8.66
C GLY A 95 -3.96 1.62 -8.36
N GLY A 96 -4.01 2.35 -7.24
CA GLY A 96 -5.23 2.95 -6.73
C GLY A 96 -6.11 1.97 -5.94
N SER A 97 -7.22 2.50 -5.43
CA SER A 97 -8.12 1.77 -4.53
C SER A 97 -9.58 2.11 -4.79
N LEU A 98 -10.50 1.24 -4.38
CA LEU A 98 -11.94 1.51 -4.38
C LEU A 98 -12.47 1.46 -2.95
N VAL A 99 -13.22 2.47 -2.52
CA VAL A 99 -13.87 2.50 -1.19
C VAL A 99 -15.38 2.48 -1.38
N GLY A 100 -16.02 1.40 -0.93
CA GLY A 100 -17.46 1.24 -0.89
C GLY A 100 -18.02 1.53 0.50
N PHE A 101 -19.00 2.43 0.59
CA PHE A 101 -19.58 2.90 1.86
C PHE A 101 -21.10 3.10 1.77
N ARG A 102 -21.74 3.14 2.94
CA ARG A 102 -23.18 3.37 3.09
C ARG A 102 -23.49 4.84 3.15
N LEU A 103 -24.53 5.26 2.44
CA LEU A 103 -25.05 6.62 2.52
C LEU A 103 -25.88 6.79 3.80
N THR A 104 -25.79 7.96 4.41
CA THR A 104 -26.59 8.35 5.57
C THR A 104 -27.37 9.62 5.26
N GLY A 105 -28.62 9.68 5.70
CA GLY A 105 -29.50 10.82 5.41
C GLY A 105 -30.93 10.56 5.85
N ARG A 106 -31.63 11.62 6.29
CA ARG A 106 -33.03 11.51 6.77
C ARG A 106 -34.02 11.12 5.67
N ASP A 107 -33.68 11.43 4.42
CA ASP A 107 -34.54 11.22 3.26
C ASP A 107 -34.29 9.87 2.55
N LEU A 108 -33.33 9.07 3.04
CA LEU A 108 -33.05 7.76 2.47
C LEU A 108 -34.08 6.74 2.95
N LEU A 109 -34.98 6.35 2.05
CA LEU A 109 -36.01 5.33 2.32
C LEU A 109 -35.43 3.93 2.52
N LYS A 110 -34.20 3.69 2.06
CA LYS A 110 -33.46 2.42 2.16
C LYS A 110 -31.97 2.71 2.37
N VAL A 111 -31.23 1.72 2.89
CA VAL A 111 -29.77 1.79 2.96
C VAL A 111 -29.23 1.76 1.52
N GLU A 112 -28.81 2.92 1.03
CA GLU A 112 -28.11 3.05 -0.24
C GLU A 112 -26.60 2.93 -0.02
N LYS A 113 -25.91 2.40 -1.03
CA LYS A 113 -24.46 2.21 -1.03
C LYS A 113 -23.86 2.96 -2.19
N HIS A 114 -22.62 3.40 -2.00
CA HIS A 114 -21.85 4.08 -3.02
C HIS A 114 -20.41 3.59 -3.01
N ILE A 115 -19.72 3.67 -4.15
CA ILE A 115 -18.31 3.28 -4.27
C ILE A 115 -17.57 4.33 -5.08
N ILE A 116 -16.43 4.77 -4.56
CA ILE A 116 -15.58 5.77 -5.21
C ILE A 116 -14.18 5.21 -5.45
N PRO A 117 -13.58 5.44 -6.64
CA PRO A 117 -12.15 5.27 -6.82
C PRO A 117 -11.36 6.35 -6.08
N ILE A 118 -10.24 5.92 -5.50
CA ILE A 118 -9.20 6.77 -4.92
C ILE A 118 -7.91 6.51 -5.67
N TYR A 119 -7.25 7.58 -6.11
CA TYR A 119 -6.05 7.51 -6.98
C TYR A 119 -4.93 8.47 -6.57
N GLY A 120 -5.12 9.24 -5.50
CA GLY A 120 -4.04 9.99 -4.88
C GLY A 120 -4.31 10.30 -3.42
N HIS A 121 -3.37 11.00 -2.79
CA HIS A 121 -3.54 11.50 -1.43
C HIS A 121 -2.75 12.80 -1.22
N THR A 122 -3.08 13.50 -0.15
CA THR A 122 -2.32 14.64 0.36
C THR A 122 -1.67 14.27 1.68
N PHE A 123 -0.46 14.78 1.88
CA PHE A 123 0.37 14.48 3.04
C PHE A 123 0.55 15.75 3.88
N ASN A 124 0.37 15.66 5.21
CA ASN A 124 0.63 16.78 6.11
C ASN A 124 1.75 16.44 7.09
N LYS A 125 2.89 17.08 6.86
CA LYS A 125 4.12 16.94 7.67
C LYS A 125 3.96 17.46 9.09
N ASP A 126 3.07 18.44 9.27
CA ASP A 126 2.85 19.14 10.55
C ASP A 126 1.71 18.53 11.36
N THR A 127 1.16 17.40 10.91
CA THR A 127 0.02 16.79 11.59
C THR A 127 0.47 16.21 12.94
N TRP A 128 -0.12 16.71 14.01
CA TRP A 128 0.22 16.32 15.38
C TRP A 128 -0.29 14.91 15.71
N ALA A 129 -1.40 14.50 15.09
CA ALA A 129 -2.16 13.31 15.46
C ALA A 129 -1.32 12.02 15.51
N PRO A 130 -0.48 11.65 14.53
CA PRO A 130 0.35 10.44 14.58
C PRO A 130 1.28 10.40 15.79
N ASN A 131 1.94 11.52 16.10
CA ASN A 131 2.83 11.60 17.26
C ASN A 131 2.03 11.47 18.56
N ALA A 132 0.83 12.05 18.61
CA ALA A 132 -0.08 11.94 19.75
C ALA A 132 -0.63 10.50 19.89
N ASP A 133 -1.03 9.88 18.79
CA ASP A 133 -1.54 8.51 18.67
C ASP A 133 -0.52 7.49 19.17
N ILE A 134 0.75 7.68 18.78
CA ILE A 134 1.86 6.89 19.27
C ILE A 134 2.10 7.12 20.78
N SER A 135 2.16 8.38 21.22
CA SER A 135 2.63 8.74 22.57
C SER A 135 1.57 8.57 23.66
N TYR A 136 0.31 8.86 23.34
CA TYR A 136 -0.81 8.88 24.28
C TYR A 136 -1.70 7.64 24.15
N PHE A 137 -1.94 7.18 22.92
CA PHE A 137 -2.91 6.12 22.65
C PHE A 137 -2.26 4.78 22.30
N ARG A 138 -0.91 4.73 22.25
CA ARG A 138 -0.13 3.51 22.00
C ARG A 138 -0.55 2.80 20.70
N ILE A 139 -0.99 3.58 19.71
CA ILE A 139 -1.39 3.06 18.41
C ILE A 139 -0.14 2.47 17.74
N GLY A 140 -0.21 1.17 17.41
CA GLY A 140 0.89 0.40 16.84
C GLY A 140 1.52 -0.63 17.78
N GLU A 141 1.31 -0.58 19.11
CA GLU A 141 1.90 -1.57 20.04
C GLU A 141 1.45 -3.01 19.72
N ASN A 142 0.20 -3.20 19.29
CA ASN A 142 -0.32 -4.51 18.92
C ASN A 142 0.11 -4.98 17.52
N VAL A 143 0.54 -4.06 16.65
CA VAL A 143 0.90 -4.35 15.24
C VAL A 143 2.42 -4.35 15.06
N GLY A 144 3.18 -3.74 15.96
CA GLY A 144 4.64 -3.69 15.94
C GLY A 144 5.24 -2.50 15.18
N TYR A 145 4.42 -1.65 14.55
CA TYR A 145 4.88 -0.47 13.81
C TYR A 145 3.82 0.62 13.67
N VAL A 146 4.24 1.78 13.17
CA VAL A 146 3.38 2.91 12.83
C VAL A 146 3.20 2.95 11.32
N PRO A 147 1.97 2.83 10.81
CA PRO A 147 1.74 2.78 9.39
C PRO A 147 1.75 4.21 8.81
N SER A 148 2.43 4.40 7.67
CA SER A 148 2.73 5.73 7.10
C SER A 148 1.49 6.55 6.71
N GLU A 149 0.34 5.91 6.46
CA GLU A 149 -0.94 6.57 6.19
C GLU A 149 -1.45 7.39 7.39
N SER A 150 -0.84 7.25 8.56
CA SER A 150 -1.11 8.10 9.72
C SER A 150 -0.91 9.59 9.39
N TRP A 151 0.03 9.92 8.48
CA TRP A 151 0.29 11.28 8.03
C TRP A 151 -0.53 11.74 6.82
N THR A 152 -1.37 10.85 6.29
CA THR A 152 -2.29 11.20 5.19
C THR A 152 -3.39 12.14 5.69
N SER A 153 -3.58 13.25 5.00
CA SER A 153 -4.60 14.25 5.34
C SER A 153 -5.90 14.02 4.59
N SER A 154 -5.79 13.80 3.28
CA SER A 154 -6.95 13.55 2.43
C SER A 154 -6.60 12.55 1.34
N PHE A 155 -7.60 11.81 0.93
CA PHE A 155 -7.59 11.01 -0.28
C PHE A 155 -8.10 11.83 -1.46
N LEU A 156 -7.53 11.61 -2.64
CA LEU A 156 -7.97 12.21 -3.90
C LEU A 156 -8.76 11.15 -4.67
N GLY A 157 -10.01 11.46 -5.02
CA GLY A 157 -10.90 10.51 -5.65
C GLY A 157 -11.77 11.10 -6.75
N HIS A 158 -12.53 10.21 -7.38
CA HIS A 158 -13.57 10.51 -8.36
C HIS A 158 -14.93 9.96 -7.88
N ASP A 159 -16.00 10.70 -8.13
CA ASP A 159 -17.36 10.42 -7.74
C ASP A 159 -18.24 10.80 -8.93
N ASP A 160 -19.16 9.92 -9.31
CA ASP A 160 -20.00 10.12 -10.48
C ASP A 160 -21.02 11.26 -10.32
N ASN A 161 -21.33 11.65 -9.08
CA ASN A 161 -22.25 12.75 -8.76
C ASN A 161 -21.52 14.09 -8.57
N PHE A 162 -20.26 14.07 -8.12
CA PHE A 162 -19.51 15.29 -7.77
C PHE A 162 -18.31 15.59 -8.70
N GLY A 163 -17.94 14.64 -9.56
CA GLY A 163 -16.85 14.78 -10.53
C GLY A 163 -15.49 14.30 -10.03
N PRO A 164 -14.42 14.59 -10.80
CA PRO A 164 -13.05 14.17 -10.49
C PRO A 164 -12.36 15.10 -9.47
N ASN A 165 -11.27 14.61 -8.87
CA ASN A 165 -10.28 15.36 -8.10
C ASN A 165 -10.80 16.03 -6.81
N PHE A 166 -11.75 15.43 -6.11
CA PHE A 166 -12.10 15.91 -4.76
C PHE A 166 -11.15 15.36 -3.71
N CYS A 167 -10.96 16.16 -2.67
CA CYS A 167 -10.28 15.77 -1.44
C CYS A 167 -11.29 15.20 -0.45
N VAL A 168 -11.18 13.91 -0.13
CA VAL A 168 -11.88 13.28 1.00
C VAL A 168 -10.95 13.32 2.21
N PRO A 169 -11.26 14.06 3.28
CA PRO A 169 -10.46 13.96 4.50
C PRO A 169 -10.34 12.50 4.97
N ARG A 170 -9.14 12.07 5.41
CA ARG A 170 -8.86 10.65 5.72
C ARG A 170 -9.87 10.00 6.67
N LEU A 171 -10.43 10.79 7.58
CA LEU A 171 -11.39 10.35 8.61
C LEU A 171 -12.83 10.79 8.31
N TYR A 172 -13.12 11.29 7.11
CA TYR A 172 -14.45 11.73 6.72
C TYR A 172 -15.44 10.57 6.60
N ILE A 173 -15.03 9.48 5.93
CA ILE A 173 -15.83 8.26 5.87
C ILE A 173 -15.58 7.48 7.15
N GLU A 174 -16.58 7.47 8.04
CA GLU A 174 -16.53 6.74 9.30
C GLU A 174 -16.32 5.24 9.05
N ARG A 175 -15.48 4.60 9.89
CA ARG A 175 -15.08 3.19 9.70
C ARG A 175 -16.27 2.22 9.67
N ASP A 176 -17.28 2.47 10.49
CA ASP A 176 -18.49 1.65 10.53
C ASP A 176 -19.33 1.79 9.26
N LYS A 177 -19.18 2.88 8.48
CA LYS A 177 -19.91 3.09 7.22
C LYS A 177 -19.27 2.43 6.03
N VAL A 178 -18.00 2.02 6.11
CA VAL A 178 -17.33 1.30 5.02
C VAL A 178 -17.79 -0.15 5.01
N ASP A 179 -18.26 -0.57 3.84
CA ASP A 179 -18.73 -1.94 3.60
C ASP A 179 -17.73 -2.72 2.73
N TYR A 180 -16.94 -2.02 1.92
CA TYR A 180 -16.01 -2.66 0.99
C TYR A 180 -14.76 -1.81 0.79
N ILE A 181 -13.60 -2.44 0.75
CA ILE A 181 -12.35 -1.80 0.33
C ILE A 181 -11.59 -2.74 -0.59
N LEU A 182 -11.00 -2.17 -1.63
CA LEU A 182 -10.18 -2.89 -2.57
C LEU A 182 -8.92 -2.10 -2.90
N GLU A 183 -7.77 -2.76 -2.82
CA GLU A 183 -6.48 -2.33 -3.34
C GLU A 183 -6.27 -2.97 -4.72
N ILE A 184 -6.08 -2.16 -5.75
CA ILE A 184 -5.74 -2.67 -7.10
C ILE A 184 -4.22 -2.77 -7.18
N PHE A 185 -3.70 -3.90 -7.66
CA PHE A 185 -2.26 -4.06 -7.82
C PHE A 185 -1.78 -3.45 -9.13
N ARG A 186 -0.57 -2.89 -9.11
CA ARG A 186 0.16 -2.54 -10.32
C ARG A 186 0.37 -3.81 -11.18
N PRO A 187 0.18 -3.75 -12.51
CA PRO A 187 0.38 -4.92 -13.38
C PRO A 187 1.74 -5.58 -13.15
N GLY A 188 1.74 -6.89 -12.86
CA GLY A 188 2.94 -7.69 -12.55
C GLY A 188 3.15 -7.97 -11.06
N VAL A 189 2.55 -7.18 -10.17
CA VAL A 189 2.56 -7.42 -8.71
C VAL A 189 1.53 -8.48 -8.33
N ARG A 190 1.88 -9.36 -7.38
CA ARG A 190 1.05 -10.52 -6.99
C ARG A 190 0.49 -10.50 -5.58
N TYR A 191 0.92 -9.57 -4.73
CA TYR A 191 0.39 -9.44 -3.36
C TYR A 191 0.37 -7.98 -2.91
N SER A 192 -0.39 -7.69 -1.85
CA SER A 192 -0.69 -6.32 -1.42
C SER A 192 0.48 -5.61 -0.74
N GLY A 193 0.45 -4.28 -0.77
CA GLY A 193 1.37 -3.45 0.00
C GLY A 193 1.23 -3.68 1.51
N VAL A 194 0.01 -4.00 1.98
CA VAL A 194 -0.23 -4.37 3.39
C VAL A 194 0.52 -5.65 3.77
N SER A 195 0.47 -6.67 2.92
CA SER A 195 1.25 -7.90 3.12
C SER A 195 2.75 -7.65 3.02
N ALA A 196 3.19 -6.80 2.10
CA ALA A 196 4.61 -6.42 1.98
C ALA A 196 5.14 -5.76 3.27
N GLU A 197 4.38 -4.85 3.89
CA GLU A 197 4.77 -4.25 5.16
C GLU A 197 4.78 -5.26 6.31
N ALA A 198 3.82 -6.18 6.38
CA ALA A 198 3.80 -7.23 7.40
C ALA A 198 5.03 -8.16 7.28
N LEU A 199 5.40 -8.55 6.06
CA LEU A 199 6.60 -9.35 5.79
C LEU A 199 7.87 -8.57 6.16
N ALA A 200 7.96 -7.31 5.77
CA ALA A 200 9.11 -6.46 6.09
C ALA A 200 9.27 -6.23 7.60
N LEU A 201 8.17 -6.10 8.34
CA LEU A 201 8.18 -6.01 9.80
C LEU A 201 8.82 -7.26 10.41
N ASP A 202 8.32 -8.43 10.03
CA ASP A 202 8.81 -9.72 10.53
C ASP A 202 10.30 -9.94 10.20
N ILE A 203 10.71 -9.57 8.97
CA ILE A 203 12.11 -9.56 8.55
C ILE A 203 12.92 -8.57 9.40
N LEU A 204 12.46 -7.34 9.63
CA LEU A 204 13.16 -6.35 10.45
C LEU A 204 13.44 -6.89 11.86
N TYR A 205 12.46 -7.51 12.51
CA TYR A 205 12.66 -8.12 13.83
C TYR A 205 13.70 -9.25 13.79
N SER A 206 13.71 -10.04 12.72
CA SER A 206 14.72 -11.09 12.53
C SER A 206 16.15 -10.57 12.30
N LEU A 207 16.29 -9.34 11.80
CA LEU A 207 17.59 -8.68 11.58
C LEU A 207 18.18 -8.11 12.87
N LEU A 208 17.37 -7.77 13.87
CA LEU A 208 17.83 -7.06 15.09
C LEU A 208 19.03 -7.70 15.79
N PRO A 209 19.11 -9.04 15.96
CA PRO A 209 20.29 -9.66 16.58
C PRO A 209 21.59 -9.41 15.80
N CYS A 210 21.52 -9.38 14.46
CA CYS A 210 22.66 -9.08 13.60
C CYS A 210 23.10 -7.61 13.67
N LEU A 211 22.20 -6.72 14.09
CA LEU A 211 22.44 -5.28 14.17
C LEU A 211 22.97 -4.82 15.54
N ALA A 212 22.82 -5.63 16.59
CA ALA A 212 23.07 -5.25 17.98
C ALA A 212 24.52 -4.80 18.28
N GLY A 213 25.50 -5.18 17.45
CA GLY A 213 26.90 -4.78 17.58
C GLY A 213 27.33 -3.60 16.69
N SER A 214 26.41 -2.98 15.95
CA SER A 214 26.78 -1.91 15.02
C SER A 214 27.23 -0.64 15.75
N THR A 215 28.33 -0.05 15.28
CA THR A 215 28.81 1.28 15.75
C THR A 215 28.13 2.43 15.02
N ASN A 216 27.28 2.16 14.02
CA ASN A 216 26.56 3.18 13.27
C ASN A 216 25.42 3.76 14.12
N LYS A 217 25.48 5.06 14.43
CA LYS A 217 24.47 5.79 15.21
C LYS A 217 23.05 5.66 14.65
N TRP A 218 22.89 5.53 13.33
CA TRP A 218 21.59 5.39 12.68
C TRP A 218 21.01 3.99 12.82
N ILE A 219 21.86 2.96 12.86
CA ILE A 219 21.43 1.60 13.22
C ILE A 219 21.00 1.55 14.68
N ALA A 220 21.76 2.15 15.59
CA ALA A 220 21.37 2.25 17.00
C ALA A 220 20.01 2.94 17.16
N ARG A 221 19.76 4.01 16.38
CA ARG A 221 18.45 4.68 16.33
C ARG A 221 17.36 3.75 15.78
N LEU A 222 17.61 3.02 14.69
CA LEU A 222 16.65 2.04 14.15
C LEU A 222 16.25 1.01 15.21
N ILE A 223 17.22 0.39 15.89
CA ILE A 223 16.99 -0.59 16.95
C ILE A 223 16.15 0.04 18.07
N GLN A 224 16.47 1.26 18.50
CA GLN A 224 15.73 1.96 19.54
C GLN A 224 14.25 2.16 19.17
N TRP A 225 13.95 2.60 17.94
CA TRP A 225 12.56 2.79 17.49
C TRP A 225 11.84 1.46 17.24
N THR A 226 12.56 0.43 16.80
CA THR A 226 11.98 -0.92 16.58
C THR A 226 11.61 -1.58 17.91
N ASN A 227 12.45 -1.45 18.94
CA ASN A 227 12.16 -1.93 20.29
C ASN A 227 10.97 -1.21 20.94
N LYS A 228 10.69 0.02 20.50
CA LYS A 228 9.50 0.78 20.90
C LYS A 228 8.28 0.49 20.03
N GLN A 229 8.40 -0.36 19.00
CA GLN A 229 7.34 -0.63 18.02
C GLN A 229 6.84 0.63 17.30
N GLN A 230 7.75 1.58 17.10
CA GLN A 230 7.46 2.93 16.59
C GLN A 230 8.18 3.22 15.28
N VAL A 231 8.67 2.20 14.58
CA VAL A 231 9.19 2.35 13.22
C VAL A 231 8.06 2.65 12.25
N VAL A 232 8.36 3.43 11.20
CA VAL A 232 7.39 3.77 10.16
C VAL A 232 7.68 2.94 8.92
N PHE A 233 6.66 2.29 8.39
CA PHE A 233 6.74 1.53 7.13
C PHE A 233 5.93 2.18 6.01
N ARG A 234 6.48 2.11 4.80
CA ARG A 234 5.81 2.50 3.55
C ARG A 234 6.23 1.55 2.44
N ALA A 235 5.29 0.77 1.92
CA ALA A 235 5.54 -0.14 0.80
C ALA A 235 5.33 0.54 -0.56
N LEU A 236 6.33 0.45 -1.44
CA LEU A 236 6.28 0.96 -2.81
C LEU A 236 6.47 -0.18 -3.81
N ALA A 237 5.57 -0.29 -4.79
CA ALA A 237 5.72 -1.23 -5.89
C ALA A 237 6.50 -0.58 -7.04
N MET A 238 7.75 -1.00 -7.21
CA MET A 238 8.68 -0.42 -8.17
C MET A 238 9.03 -1.45 -9.25
N THR A 239 9.15 -1.00 -10.50
CA THR A 239 9.90 -1.75 -11.50
C THR A 239 11.36 -1.81 -11.09
N ARG A 240 12.08 -2.82 -11.58
CA ARG A 240 13.54 -2.89 -11.45
C ARG A 240 14.20 -1.58 -11.87
N GLU A 241 13.79 -1.04 -13.01
CA GLU A 241 14.39 0.15 -13.60
C GLU A 241 14.16 1.38 -12.71
N GLU A 242 12.96 1.55 -12.16
CA GLU A 242 12.65 2.61 -11.20
C GLU A 242 13.49 2.47 -9.92
N TYR A 243 13.56 1.26 -9.33
CA TYR A 243 14.33 1.03 -8.10
C TYR A 243 15.82 1.26 -8.32
N MET A 244 16.39 0.75 -9.41
CA MET A 244 17.81 0.92 -9.73
C MET A 244 18.15 2.38 -10.05
N SER A 245 17.29 3.09 -10.77
CA SER A 245 17.45 4.53 -10.99
C SER A 245 17.44 5.29 -9.67
N HIS A 246 16.53 4.96 -8.75
CA HIS A 246 16.50 5.53 -7.41
C HIS A 246 17.82 5.26 -6.66
N LEU A 247 18.26 4.00 -6.60
CA LEU A 247 19.46 3.60 -5.86
C LEU A 247 20.74 4.25 -6.40
N GLN A 248 20.85 4.48 -7.71
CA GLN A 248 21.99 5.17 -8.32
C GLN A 248 21.97 6.69 -8.07
N ALA A 249 20.78 7.27 -7.94
CA ALA A 249 20.60 8.70 -7.71
C ALA A 249 20.72 9.08 -6.22
N VAL A 250 20.39 8.15 -5.32
CA VAL A 250 20.26 8.44 -3.89
C VAL A 250 21.58 8.89 -3.28
N ARG A 251 21.48 9.82 -2.35
CA ARG A 251 22.56 10.28 -1.49
C ARG A 251 22.14 10.20 -0.04
N ASP A 252 23.07 9.84 0.82
CA ASP A 252 22.87 9.97 2.26
C ASP A 252 22.98 11.44 2.72
N TRP A 253 22.83 11.71 4.02
CA TRP A 253 22.91 13.07 4.56
C TRP A 253 24.25 13.75 4.32
N GLU A 254 25.35 12.98 4.33
CA GLU A 254 26.70 13.45 4.11
C GLU A 254 27.07 13.54 2.63
N GLY A 255 26.15 13.19 1.73
CA GLY A 255 26.30 13.29 0.28
C GLY A 255 26.97 12.08 -0.37
N ASN A 256 27.22 11.01 0.39
CA ASN A 256 27.76 9.76 -0.12
C ASN A 256 26.76 9.12 -1.10
N LYS A 257 27.30 8.46 -2.12
CA LYS A 257 26.53 7.66 -3.09
C LYS A 257 26.86 6.20 -2.93
N GLU A 258 26.01 5.33 -3.46
CA GLU A 258 26.34 3.92 -3.56
C GLU A 258 27.38 3.65 -4.67
N LYS A 259 28.13 2.55 -4.51
CA LYS A 259 29.05 2.04 -5.54
C LYS A 259 28.28 1.60 -6.77
N LYS A 260 28.70 2.11 -7.94
CA LYS A 260 28.09 1.74 -9.22
C LYS A 260 28.17 0.23 -9.48
N GLU A 261 29.29 -0.40 -9.13
CA GLU A 261 29.49 -1.84 -9.32
C GLU A 261 28.49 -2.66 -8.50
N LEU A 262 28.15 -2.21 -7.28
CA LEU A 262 27.15 -2.88 -6.45
C LEU A 262 25.75 -2.72 -7.04
N CYS A 263 25.41 -1.52 -7.52
CA CYS A 263 24.15 -1.28 -8.22
C CYS A 263 24.04 -2.18 -9.47
N ASP A 264 25.10 -2.25 -10.28
CA ASP A 264 25.12 -3.07 -11.50
C ASP A 264 24.93 -4.56 -11.16
N LEU A 265 25.54 -5.06 -10.08
CA LEU A 265 25.34 -6.43 -9.59
C LEU A 265 23.91 -6.70 -9.11
N LEU A 266 23.33 -5.78 -8.34
CA LEU A 266 21.94 -5.89 -7.87
C LEU A 266 20.95 -5.95 -9.04
N ALA A 267 21.17 -5.12 -10.07
CA ALA A 267 20.31 -5.07 -11.25
C ALA A 267 20.26 -6.41 -12.01
N LEU A 268 21.34 -7.20 -12.02
CA LEU A 268 21.39 -8.50 -12.70
C LEU A 268 20.50 -9.56 -12.04
N GLY A 269 20.35 -9.50 -10.71
CA GLY A 269 19.57 -10.47 -9.93
C GLY A 269 18.15 -10.01 -9.57
N MET A 270 17.76 -8.79 -9.93
CA MET A 270 16.48 -8.21 -9.53
C MET A 270 15.35 -8.62 -10.49
N PRO A 271 14.18 -9.03 -9.96
CA PRO A 271 13.00 -9.29 -10.78
C PRO A 271 12.45 -8.03 -11.41
N HIS A 272 11.47 -8.19 -12.30
CA HIS A 272 10.86 -7.07 -13.01
C HIS A 272 10.14 -6.10 -12.06
N PHE A 273 9.52 -6.61 -10.98
CA PHE A 273 8.89 -5.79 -9.95
C PHE A 273 9.38 -6.20 -8.56
N VAL A 274 9.61 -5.20 -7.73
CA VAL A 274 9.97 -5.36 -6.32
C VAL A 274 9.05 -4.53 -5.44
N TRP A 275 8.86 -4.99 -4.21
CA TRP A 275 8.41 -4.14 -3.13
C TRP A 275 9.62 -3.52 -2.45
N ALA A 276 9.76 -2.20 -2.55
CA ALA A 276 10.70 -1.44 -1.74
C ALA A 276 9.95 -0.95 -0.49
N VAL A 277 10.10 -1.67 0.62
CA VAL A 277 9.45 -1.35 1.88
C VAL A 277 10.36 -0.45 2.71
N GLU A 278 10.08 0.85 2.66
CA GLU A 278 10.87 1.88 3.32
C GLU A 278 10.71 1.81 4.84
N ILE A 279 11.84 1.89 5.56
CA ILE A 279 11.89 1.91 7.01
C ILE A 279 12.31 3.30 7.47
N SER A 280 11.46 3.96 8.24
CA SER A 280 11.74 5.28 8.79
C SER A 280 11.39 5.38 10.28
N THR A 281 11.48 6.59 10.82
CA THR A 281 11.09 6.93 12.19
C THR A 281 10.10 8.10 12.13
N PRO A 282 9.26 8.30 13.16
CA PRO A 282 8.28 9.38 13.19
C PRO A 282 8.91 10.79 13.08
N GLN A 283 10.21 10.90 13.34
CA GLN A 283 10.97 12.15 13.24
C GLN A 283 11.64 12.36 11.87
N LEU A 284 11.87 11.29 11.10
CA LEU A 284 12.48 11.37 9.78
C LEU A 284 11.44 11.39 8.66
N PHE A 285 10.40 10.59 8.81
CA PHE A 285 9.40 10.38 7.78
C PHE A 285 8.64 11.68 7.42
N PRO A 286 7.89 12.31 8.35
CA PRO A 286 7.12 13.50 8.00
C PRO A 286 7.99 14.75 7.87
N ALA A 287 8.96 14.96 8.77
CA ALA A 287 9.67 16.24 8.86
C ALA A 287 10.66 16.44 7.71
N ASN A 288 11.34 15.36 7.29
CA ASN A 288 12.45 15.45 6.34
C ASN A 288 12.21 14.67 5.05
N GLU A 289 11.10 13.93 4.92
CA GLU A 289 10.89 12.96 3.84
C GLU A 289 12.09 12.03 3.70
N ARG A 290 12.54 11.44 4.82
CA ARG A 290 13.70 10.53 4.85
C ARG A 290 13.38 9.18 5.45
N LYS A 291 14.22 8.20 5.10
CA LYS A 291 14.21 6.82 5.60
C LYS A 291 15.58 6.40 6.11
N LEU A 292 15.60 5.48 7.07
CA LEU A 292 16.82 4.84 7.55
C LEU A 292 17.30 3.76 6.57
N GLY A 293 16.37 3.09 5.89
CA GLY A 293 16.70 2.04 4.93
C GLY A 293 15.46 1.50 4.26
N GLU A 294 15.59 0.36 3.59
CA GLU A 294 14.44 -0.39 3.07
C GLU A 294 14.69 -1.90 3.08
N ILE A 295 13.61 -2.66 3.10
CA ILE A 295 13.60 -4.10 2.83
C ILE A 295 13.03 -4.30 1.44
N VAL A 296 13.76 -5.03 0.60
CA VAL A 296 13.38 -5.31 -0.78
C VAL A 296 12.86 -6.73 -0.87
N LEU A 297 11.64 -6.86 -1.40
CA LEU A 297 10.95 -8.14 -1.61
C LEU A 297 10.62 -8.34 -3.09
N GLU A 298 10.65 -9.58 -3.53
CA GLU A 298 10.13 -10.03 -4.82
C GLU A 298 8.62 -9.79 -4.90
N ALA A 299 8.13 -8.94 -5.80
CA ALA A 299 6.70 -8.61 -5.90
C ALA A 299 5.93 -9.51 -6.87
N THR A 300 6.62 -10.30 -7.70
CA THR A 300 6.01 -11.10 -8.78
C THR A 300 5.65 -12.53 -8.38
N SER A 301 5.99 -12.94 -7.16
CA SER A 301 5.65 -14.25 -6.59
C SER A 301 4.32 -14.24 -5.83
N GLU A 302 3.51 -15.28 -6.01
CA GLU A 302 2.27 -15.44 -5.24
C GLU A 302 2.58 -15.85 -3.79
N LEU A 303 1.94 -15.19 -2.83
CA LEU A 303 1.98 -15.62 -1.42
C LEU A 303 1.04 -16.81 -1.24
N ASN A 304 1.55 -18.03 -1.42
CA ASN A 304 0.74 -19.24 -1.33
C ASN A 304 0.42 -19.58 0.14
N THR A 305 -0.77 -19.24 0.61
CA THR A 305 -1.20 -19.48 2.00
C THR A 305 -1.49 -20.95 2.34
N ARG A 306 -1.42 -21.86 1.35
CA ARG A 306 -1.73 -23.29 1.51
C ARG A 306 -0.50 -24.18 1.74
N GLU A 307 0.68 -23.72 1.37
CA GLU A 307 1.96 -24.38 1.67
C GLU A 307 2.68 -23.61 2.79
N GLU A 308 3.74 -24.17 3.36
CA GLU A 308 4.61 -23.47 4.32
C GLU A 308 5.35 -22.33 3.63
N PHE A 309 4.62 -21.25 3.29
CA PHE A 309 5.21 -20.04 2.74
C PHE A 309 6.27 -19.52 3.71
N SER A 310 7.51 -19.42 3.23
CA SER A 310 8.59 -18.80 3.97
C SER A 310 8.73 -17.37 3.50
N ARG A 311 8.82 -16.41 4.42
CA ARG A 311 9.19 -15.03 4.08
C ARG A 311 10.50 -14.95 3.29
N ASN A 312 11.36 -15.97 3.41
CA ASN A 312 12.61 -16.10 2.68
C ASN A 312 12.40 -16.32 1.18
N ASP A 313 11.24 -16.81 0.76
CA ASP A 313 10.91 -17.06 -0.65
C ASP A 313 10.77 -15.76 -1.45
N VAL A 314 10.50 -14.64 -0.76
CA VAL A 314 10.34 -13.32 -1.37
C VAL A 314 11.37 -12.30 -0.88
N PHE A 315 12.06 -12.54 0.24
CA PHE A 315 13.06 -11.59 0.72
C PHE A 315 14.30 -11.58 -0.18
N MET A 316 14.67 -10.40 -0.68
CA MET A 316 15.86 -10.22 -1.50
C MET A 316 17.05 -9.73 -0.68
N PHE A 317 16.88 -8.58 -0.04
CA PHE A 317 17.87 -7.97 0.85
C PHE A 317 17.26 -6.85 1.68
N ALA A 318 17.94 -6.48 2.76
CA ALA A 318 17.68 -5.24 3.49
C ALA A 318 18.85 -4.27 3.27
N ARG A 319 18.58 -3.05 2.83
CA ARG A 319 19.57 -1.96 2.78
C ARG A 319 19.39 -1.08 4.01
N LEU A 320 20.41 -1.03 4.85
CA LEU A 320 20.45 -0.22 6.08
C LEU A 320 21.71 0.68 6.07
N PRO A 321 21.82 1.67 6.98
CA PRO A 321 22.97 2.54 7.02
C PRO A 321 24.28 1.77 7.21
N GLY A 322 25.16 1.84 6.22
CA GLY A 322 26.47 1.21 6.19
C GLY A 322 26.49 -0.22 5.66
N GLY A 323 25.36 -0.84 5.31
CA GLY A 323 25.38 -2.21 4.80
C GLY A 323 24.08 -2.74 4.20
N TYR A 324 24.24 -3.73 3.33
CA TYR A 324 23.20 -4.62 2.87
C TYR A 324 23.25 -5.91 3.66
N LEU A 325 22.10 -6.53 3.86
CA LEU A 325 21.95 -7.85 4.48
C LEU A 325 21.20 -8.74 3.48
N PHE A 326 21.89 -9.74 2.93
CA PHE A 326 21.35 -10.74 2.02
C PHE A 326 21.11 -12.06 2.76
N GLY A 327 20.29 -12.96 2.21
CA GLY A 327 20.09 -14.30 2.78
C GLY A 327 18.83 -14.37 3.64
N GLY A 328 18.89 -14.97 4.83
CA GLY A 328 17.72 -15.28 5.65
C GLY A 328 17.55 -16.78 5.91
N ASP A 329 18.48 -17.60 5.43
CA ASP A 329 18.50 -19.05 5.72
C ASP A 329 18.47 -19.29 7.22
N VAL A 330 17.61 -20.21 7.64
CA VAL A 330 17.44 -20.56 9.05
C VAL A 330 18.37 -21.72 9.37
N VAL A 331 19.49 -21.42 10.04
CA VAL A 331 20.46 -22.43 10.48
C VAL A 331 20.27 -22.63 11.98
N GLY A 332 19.72 -23.78 12.38
CA GLY A 332 19.46 -24.08 13.79
C GLY A 332 18.41 -23.18 14.44
N GLY A 333 17.39 -22.74 13.67
CA GLY A 333 16.33 -21.85 14.14
C GLY A 333 16.72 -20.37 14.17
N ILE A 334 17.95 -20.02 13.81
CA ILE A 334 18.45 -18.64 13.78
C ILE A 334 18.62 -18.20 12.33
N PRO A 335 17.97 -17.10 11.90
CA PRO A 335 18.21 -16.50 10.59
C PRO A 335 19.66 -16.04 10.44
N GLN A 336 20.31 -16.44 9.36
CA GLN A 336 21.66 -15.97 9.00
C GLN A 336 21.61 -15.04 7.81
N PHE A 337 22.30 -13.90 7.95
CA PHE A 337 22.40 -12.89 6.91
C PHE A 337 23.85 -12.64 6.54
N THR A 338 24.09 -12.46 5.25
CA THR A 338 25.41 -12.12 4.70
C THR A 338 25.51 -10.60 4.55
N PRO A 339 26.39 -9.93 5.32
CA PRO A 339 26.56 -8.49 5.23
C PRO A 339 27.43 -8.11 4.02
N VAL A 340 27.02 -7.06 3.31
CA VAL A 340 27.81 -6.42 2.24
C VAL A 340 27.92 -4.92 2.54
N PRO A 341 29.12 -4.33 2.61
CA PRO A 341 29.26 -2.91 2.93
C PRO A 341 28.59 -1.98 1.92
N SER A 342 27.85 -0.98 2.43
CA SER A 342 27.28 0.12 1.65
C SER A 342 28.10 1.40 1.85
N GLN A 343 28.17 2.25 0.83
CA GLN A 343 28.73 3.60 0.98
C GLN A 343 27.72 4.61 1.56
N LEU A 344 26.45 4.24 1.67
CA LEU A 344 25.41 5.08 2.29
C LEU A 344 25.44 4.86 3.81
N LEU A 345 26.00 5.81 4.55
CA LEU A 345 26.30 5.68 5.99
C LEU A 345 25.20 6.23 6.89
N SER A 346 24.24 6.96 6.33
CA SER A 346 23.14 7.59 7.05
C SER A 346 21.79 7.46 6.35
N HIS A 347 20.78 8.20 6.83
CA HIS A 347 19.46 8.21 6.25
C HIS A 347 19.43 8.82 4.84
N THR A 348 18.56 8.28 3.99
CA THR A 348 18.37 8.72 2.61
C THR A 348 17.00 9.37 2.43
N GLU A 349 16.79 10.09 1.34
CA GLU A 349 15.46 10.59 0.96
C GLU A 349 14.50 9.42 0.66
N LEU A 350 13.21 9.64 0.89
CA LEU A 350 12.16 8.71 0.45
C LEU A 350 12.15 8.60 -1.07
N SER A 351 11.81 7.43 -1.57
CA SER A 351 11.61 7.20 -2.99
C SER A 351 10.37 7.96 -3.48
N ARG A 352 10.46 8.48 -4.71
CA ARG A 352 9.40 9.15 -5.44
C ARG A 352 9.09 8.31 -6.68
N LEU A 353 7.82 7.94 -6.84
CA LEU A 353 7.30 7.22 -8.01
C LEU A 353 6.88 8.21 -9.10
#